data_AF-A0A2Z7BIZ3-F1
#
_entry.id   AF-A0A2Z7BIZ3-F1
#
_cell.length_a   1.000
_cell.length_b   1.000
_cell.length_c   1.000
_cell.angle_alpha   90.00
_cell.angle_beta   90.00
_cell.angle_gamma   90.00
#
_symmetry.space_group_name_H-M   'P 1'
#
loop_
_entity.id
_entity.type
_entity.pdbx_description
1 polymer ?
#
loop_
_entity_poly.entity_id
_entity_poly.type
_entity_poly.pdbx_seq_one_letter_code
_entity_poly.pdbx_strand_id
1 'polypeptide(L)' 'MRVKKQKRHRRAVRFYTACYGFREPFKILCDGTFVYHLLANGITLADSALANILGATVKIFTTRSDNVLFSIDFS' A
#
# COMPACT_ATOMS: atom_id res chain seq x y z
N MET A 1 -8.47 12.90 -16.45
CA MET A 1 -7.40 13.03 -15.40
C MET A 1 -6.85 11.71 -14.83
N ARG A 2 -7.51 10.56 -15.01
CA ARG A 2 -7.10 9.24 -14.47
C ARG A 2 -5.79 8.69 -15.08
N VAL A 3 -5.62 8.86 -16.40
CA VAL A 3 -4.43 8.39 -17.15
C VAL A 3 -3.15 9.14 -16.76
N LYS A 4 -3.24 10.44 -16.45
CA LYS A 4 -2.09 11.25 -16.00
C LYS A 4 -1.54 10.76 -14.65
N LYS A 5 -2.42 10.42 -13.69
CA LYS A 5 -2.02 9.86 -12.38
C LYS A 5 -1.29 8.52 -12.54
N GLN A 6 -1.86 7.62 -13.33
CA GLN A 6 -1.27 6.30 -13.63
C GLN A 6 0.11 6.42 -14.32
N LYS A 7 0.28 7.36 -15.25
CA LYS A 7 1.59 7.64 -15.88
C LYS A 7 2.65 8.09 -14.87
N ARG A 8 2.27 8.88 -13.86
CA ARG A 8 3.18 9.33 -12.78
C ARG A 8 3.58 8.15 -11.89
N HIS A 9 2.64 7.32 -11.46
CA HIS A 9 2.93 6.15 -10.62
C HIS A 9 3.89 5.18 -11.33
N ARG A 10 3.64 4.87 -12.61
CA ARG A 10 4.54 4.00 -13.39
C ARG A 10 5.97 4.54 -13.50
N ARG A 11 6.13 5.87 -13.62
CA ARG A 11 7.47 6.49 -13.64
C ARG A 11 8.17 6.34 -12.29
N ALA A 12 7.44 6.55 -11.20
CA ALA A 12 7.98 6.37 -9.85
C ALA A 12 8.39 4.92 -9.59
N VAL A 13 7.52 3.95 -9.91
CA VAL A 13 7.82 2.51 -9.77
C VAL A 13 9.06 2.14 -10.56
N ARG A 14 9.15 2.55 -11.84
CA ARG A 14 10.34 2.29 -12.66
C ARG A 14 11.62 2.87 -12.07
N PHE A 15 11.56 4.07 -11.50
CA PHE A 15 12.70 4.69 -10.84
C PHE A 15 13.16 3.87 -9.62
N TYR A 16 12.24 3.46 -8.75
CA TYR A 16 12.59 2.65 -7.58
C TYR A 16 13.05 1.24 -7.93
N THR A 17 12.49 0.63 -8.97
CA THR A 17 12.96 -0.67 -9.48
C THR A 17 14.37 -0.58 -10.07
N ALA A 18 14.63 0.44 -10.91
CA ALA A 18 15.92 0.58 -11.58
C ALA A 18 17.04 1.05 -10.64
N CYS A 19 16.77 2.01 -9.77
CA CYS A 19 17.80 2.66 -8.95
C CYS A 19 17.97 2.03 -7.57
N TYR A 20 16.94 1.39 -7.01
CA TYR A 20 16.95 0.88 -5.64
C TYR A 20 16.67 -0.63 -5.56
N GLY A 21 16.57 -1.31 -6.70
CA GLY A 21 16.43 -2.77 -6.74
C GLY A 21 15.11 -3.29 -6.19
N PHE A 22 14.05 -2.47 -6.18
CA PHE A 22 12.71 -2.91 -5.78
C PHE A 22 12.21 -3.99 -6.75
N ARG A 23 11.89 -5.17 -6.23
CA ARG A 23 11.40 -6.32 -7.00
C ARG A 23 10.03 -6.76 -6.51
N GLU A 24 9.28 -7.33 -7.43
CA GLU A 24 8.03 -7.98 -7.13
C GLU A 24 8.24 -9.31 -6.37
N PRO A 25 7.34 -9.69 -5.45
CA PRO A 25 6.20 -8.91 -4.98
C PRO A 25 6.62 -7.73 -4.09
N PHE A 26 6.05 -6.54 -4.33
CA PHE A 26 6.37 -5.34 -3.54
C PHE A 26 5.86 -5.49 -2.11
N LYS A 27 6.76 -5.31 -1.15
CA LYS A 27 6.45 -5.36 0.29
C LYS A 27 5.99 -3.97 0.72
N ILE A 28 4.73 -3.84 1.08
CA ILE A 28 4.13 -2.58 1.53
C ILE A 28 3.94 -2.66 3.03
N LEU A 29 4.49 -1.69 3.75
CA LEU A 29 4.24 -1.54 5.18
C LEU A 29 3.08 -0.56 5.38
N CYS A 30 2.05 -1.01 6.09
CA CYS A 30 0.88 -0.21 6.46
C CYS A 30 0.95 0.15 7.94
N ASP A 31 0.76 1.44 8.24
CA ASP A 31 0.64 1.97 9.59
C ASP A 31 -0.83 1.88 10.09
N GLY A 32 -1.05 2.16 11.38
CA GLY A 32 -2.40 2.19 11.96
C GLY A 32 -3.33 3.20 11.27
N THR A 33 -2.82 4.37 10.89
CA THR A 33 -3.59 5.43 10.21
C THR A 33 -4.15 4.95 8.87
N PHE A 34 -3.36 4.25 8.08
CA PHE A 34 -3.76 3.70 6.80
C PHE A 34 -4.85 2.66 6.95
N VAL A 35 -4.71 1.74 7.91
CA VAL A 35 -5.72 0.71 8.18
C VAL A 35 -7.02 1.35 8.69
N TYR A 36 -6.94 2.34 9.58
CA TYR A 36 -8.11 3.10 10.03
C TYR A 36 -8.85 3.75 8.85
N HIS A 37 -8.13 4.41 7.94
CA HIS A 37 -8.74 5.02 6.77
C HIS A 37 -9.34 4.01 5.79
N LEU A 38 -8.74 2.82 5.64
CA LEU A 38 -9.34 1.75 4.83
C LEU A 38 -10.70 1.34 5.40
N LEU A 39 -10.79 1.14 6.72
CA LEU A 39 -12.04 0.75 7.39
C LEU A 39 -13.08 1.86 7.34
N ALA A 40 -12.71 3.10 7.69
CA ALA A 40 -13.62 4.25 7.71
C ALA A 40 -14.22 4.56 6.34
N ASN A 41 -13.51 4.24 5.25
CA ASN A 41 -14.00 4.44 3.87
C ASN A 41 -14.56 3.16 3.23
N GLY A 42 -14.65 2.04 3.97
CA GLY A 42 -15.18 0.78 3.45
C GLY A 42 -14.35 0.16 2.31
N ILE A 43 -13.04 0.43 2.27
CA ILE A 43 -12.14 -0.11 1.24
C ILE A 43 -11.68 -1.50 1.70
N THR A 44 -12.40 -2.53 1.26
CA THR A 44 -12.15 -3.94 1.65
C THR A 44 -11.03 -4.60 0.84
N LEU A 45 -10.71 -4.09 -0.36
CA LEU A 45 -9.74 -4.68 -1.29
C LEU A 45 -8.45 -3.86 -1.39
N ALA A 46 -7.78 -3.64 -0.25
CA ALA A 46 -6.54 -2.86 -0.19
C ALA A 46 -5.43 -3.45 -1.08
N ASP A 47 -5.28 -4.78 -1.09
CA ASP A 47 -4.29 -5.48 -1.93
C ASP A 47 -4.50 -5.20 -3.41
N SER A 48 -5.74 -5.38 -3.91
CA SER A 48 -6.09 -5.13 -5.31
C SER A 48 -5.95 -3.65 -5.67
N ALA A 49 -6.29 -2.73 -4.76
CA ALA A 49 -6.14 -1.29 -4.99
C ALA A 49 -4.65 -0.92 -5.13
N LEU A 50 -3.79 -1.43 -4.25
CA LEU A 50 -2.35 -1.17 -4.28
C LEU A 50 -1.68 -1.83 -5.48
N ALA A 51 -2.07 -3.06 -5.83
CA ALA A 51 -1.62 -3.74 -7.04
C ALA A 51 -1.95 -2.95 -8.31
N ASN A 52 -3.15 -2.35 -8.37
CA ASN A 52 -3.56 -1.48 -9.49
C ASN A 52 -2.83 -0.13 -9.54
N ILE A 53 -2.36 0.38 -8.39
CA ILE A 53 -1.59 1.62 -8.32
C ILE A 53 -0.14 1.39 -8.75
N LEU A 54 0.45 0.28 -8.31
CA LEU A 54 1.84 -0.08 -8.59
C LEU A 54 2.01 -0.81 -9.93
N GLY A 55 0.94 -1.41 -10.45
CA GLY A 55 0.95 -2.20 -11.67
C GLY A 55 1.69 -3.54 -11.51
N ALA A 56 1.65 -4.10 -10.31
CA ALA A 56 2.54 -5.17 -9.84
C ALA A 56 1.91 -5.97 -8.70
N THR A 57 2.44 -7.15 -8.43
CA THR A 57 2.06 -7.94 -7.25
C THR A 57 2.53 -7.28 -5.95
N VAL A 58 1.68 -7.28 -4.92
CA VAL A 58 1.95 -6.64 -3.63
C VAL A 58 1.73 -7.61 -2.48
N LYS A 59 2.46 -7.39 -1.39
CA LYS A 59 2.24 -8.06 -0.11
C LYS A 59 2.25 -7.03 1.00
N ILE A 60 1.15 -6.94 1.74
CA ILE A 60 0.98 -5.99 2.83
C ILE A 60 1.53 -6.58 4.14
N PHE A 61 2.19 -5.73 4.91
CA PHE A 61 2.70 -5.99 6.24
C PHE A 61 2.24 -4.86 7.18
N THR A 62 2.13 -5.16 8.46
CA THR A 62 1.93 -4.15 9.51
C THR A 62 2.99 -4.35 10.59
N THR A 63 3.34 -3.29 11.31
CA THR A 63 4.26 -3.41 12.45
C THR A 63 3.54 -3.88 13.70
N ARG A 64 4.28 -4.51 14.62
CA ARG A 64 3.72 -4.91 15.91
C ARG A 64 3.26 -3.71 16.75
N SER A 65 4.00 -2.61 16.69
CA SER A 65 3.67 -1.38 17.43
C SER A 65 2.32 -0.81 16.99
N ASP A 66 2.02 -0.84 15.69
CA ASP A 66 0.72 -0.42 15.14
C ASP A 66 -0.40 -1.42 15.47
N ASN A 67 -0.08 -2.72 15.50
CA ASN A 67 -1.06 -3.77 15.77
C ASN A 67 -1.59 -3.76 17.22
N VAL A 68 -0.72 -3.38 18.17
CA VAL A 68 -1.11 -3.23 19.59
C VAL A 68 -2.09 -2.06 19.73
N LEU A 69 -1.85 -0.93 19.06
CA LEU A 69 -2.80 0.20 19.05
C LEU A 69 -4.14 -0.22 18.46
N PHE A 70 -4.12 -0.95 17.33
CA PHE A 70 -5.33 -1.46 16.69
C PHE A 70 -6.14 -2.43 17.55
N SER A 71 -5.48 -3.25 18.39
CA SER A 71 -6.19 -4.14 19.32
C SER A 71 -6.78 -3.40 20.51
N ILE A 72 -6.13 -2.31 20.97
CA ILE A 72 -6.63 -1.51 22.09
C ILE A 72 -7.82 -0.65 21.66
N ASP A 73 -7.80 -0.08 20.46
CA ASP A 73 -8.90 0.74 19.93
C ASP A 73 -10.15 -0.08 19.54
N PHE A 74 -10.04 -1.40 19.45
CA PHE A 74 -11.14 -2.30 19.06
C PHE A 74 -11.68 -3.17 20.20
N SER A 75 -11.18 -3.01 21.42
CA SER A 75 -11.65 -3.73 22.63
C SER A 75 -12.40 -2.81 23.59
#